data_AF-E1YI87-F1
#
_entry.id   AF-E1YI87-F1
#
_cell.length_a   1.000
_cell.length_b   1.000
_cell.length_c   1.000
_cell.angle_alpha   90.00
_cell.angle_beta   90.00
_cell.angle_gamma   90.00
#
_symmetry.space_group_name_H-M   'P 1'
#
loop_
_entity.id
_entity.type
_entity.pdbx_description
1 polymer ?
#
loop_
_entity_poly.entity_id
_entity_poly.type
_entity_poly.pdbx_seq_one_letter_code
_entity_poly.pdbx_strand_id
1 'polypeptide(L)'
;MKKLFGNTSGLKPDQLRRLEKFFRRRIAPEFLITPEVARELCLAAGEIRRQTGLLIDRRGRIISVIVGDNKRIVIPDLSDYRTAEQRLIGLRCVHVHMNNEALSKR
;
A
#
# COMPACT_ATOMS: atom_id res chain seq x y z
N MET A 1 -13.97 4.47 1.07
CA MET A 1 -13.88 4.04 -0.35
C MET A 1 -12.56 3.32 -0.59
N LYS A 2 -12.54 2.23 -1.36
CA LYS A 2 -11.29 1.59 -1.78
C LYS A 2 -10.72 2.39 -2.95
N LYS A 3 -9.59 3.06 -2.75
CA LYS A 3 -9.05 4.00 -3.75
C LYS A 3 -7.57 3.72 -4.02
N LEU A 4 -7.24 3.60 -5.30
CA LEU A 4 -5.88 3.74 -5.80
C LEU A 4 -5.44 5.19 -5.58
N PHE A 5 -4.38 5.38 -4.81
CA PHE A 5 -3.88 6.70 -4.42
C PHE A 5 -2.48 6.94 -4.99
N GLY A 6 -2.19 8.17 -5.41
CA GLY A 6 -0.87 8.57 -5.90
C GLY A 6 -0.75 8.56 -7.43
N ASN A 7 0.47 8.34 -7.93
CA ASN A 7 0.83 8.53 -9.33
C ASN A 7 0.42 7.32 -10.20
N THR A 8 -0.80 7.35 -10.74
CA THR A 8 -1.31 6.33 -11.68
C THR A 8 -1.12 6.72 -13.14
N SER A 9 -0.62 7.92 -13.43
CA SER A 9 -0.41 8.40 -14.81
C SER A 9 0.59 7.50 -15.55
N GLY A 10 0.26 7.17 -16.80
CA GLY A 10 1.08 6.32 -17.66
C GLY A 10 1.03 4.82 -17.31
N LEU A 11 0.23 4.38 -16.35
CA LEU A 11 0.00 2.95 -16.11
C LEU A 11 -0.93 2.37 -17.16
N LYS A 12 -0.59 1.19 -17.66
CA LYS A 12 -1.43 0.43 -18.59
C LYS A 12 -2.71 -0.03 -17.89
N PRO A 13 -3.83 -0.22 -18.62
CA PRO A 13 -5.07 -0.72 -18.04
C PRO A 13 -4.91 -2.05 -17.28
N ASP A 14 -4.03 -2.95 -17.73
CA ASP A 14 -3.78 -4.21 -17.02
C ASP A 14 -3.07 -4.01 -15.68
N GLN A 15 -2.12 -3.08 -15.63
CA GLN A 15 -1.39 -2.74 -14.40
C GLN A 15 -2.35 -2.15 -13.36
N LEU A 16 -3.26 -1.26 -13.79
CA LEU A 16 -4.31 -0.71 -12.91
C LEU A 16 -5.21 -1.82 -12.37
N ARG A 17 -5.71 -2.71 -13.24
CA ARG A 17 -6.54 -3.85 -12.82
C ARG A 17 -5.82 -4.78 -11.84
N ARG A 18 -4.52 -5.02 -12.02
CA ARG A 18 -3.72 -5.83 -11.08
C ARG A 18 -3.64 -5.16 -9.72
N LEU A 19 -3.36 -3.86 -9.66
CA LEU A 19 -3.33 -3.13 -8.39
C LEU A 19 -4.70 -3.12 -7.70
N GLU A 20 -5.80 -3.02 -8.45
CA GLU A 20 -7.15 -3.10 -7.89
C GLU A 20 -7.48 -4.47 -7.27
N LYS A 21 -6.83 -5.56 -7.70
CA LYS A 21 -7.04 -6.89 -7.12
C LYS A 21 -6.62 -6.97 -5.65
N PHE A 22 -5.66 -6.15 -5.19
CA PHE A 22 -5.26 -6.10 -3.78
C PHE A 22 -6.45 -5.79 -2.87
N PHE A 23 -7.40 -4.96 -3.32
CA PHE A 23 -8.60 -4.64 -2.54
C PHE A 23 -9.51 -5.84 -2.23
N ARG A 24 -9.36 -6.94 -2.97
CA ARG A 24 -10.11 -8.18 -2.76
C ARG A 24 -9.41 -9.12 -1.77
N ARG A 25 -8.13 -8.89 -1.48
CA ARG A 25 -7.37 -9.68 -0.52
C ARG A 25 -7.79 -9.35 0.92
N ARG A 26 -7.61 -10.34 1.79
CA ARG A 26 -7.77 -10.25 3.24
C ARG A 26 -6.54 -10.85 3.88
N ILE A 27 -6.00 -10.17 4.87
CA ILE A 27 -4.82 -10.59 5.62
C ILE A 27 -5.32 -10.91 7.03
N ALA A 28 -4.96 -12.07 7.59
CA ALA A 28 -5.41 -12.37 8.95
C ALA A 28 -4.84 -11.31 9.92
N PRO A 29 -5.61 -10.79 10.90
CA PRO A 29 -5.20 -9.70 11.77
C PRO A 29 -3.85 -9.90 12.48
N GLU A 30 -3.49 -11.15 12.79
CA GLU A 30 -2.25 -11.60 13.41
C GLU A 30 -1.01 -11.41 12.52
N PHE A 31 -1.18 -11.29 11.20
CA PHE A 31 -0.07 -11.09 10.26
C PHE A 31 0.01 -9.63 9.79
N LEU A 32 1.24 -9.13 9.60
CA LEU A 32 1.48 -7.85 8.94
C LEU A 32 1.07 -7.90 7.46
N ILE A 33 1.46 -8.97 6.78
CA ILE A 33 1.19 -9.30 5.38
C ILE A 33 1.39 -10.80 5.20
N THR A 34 0.71 -11.42 4.24
CA THR A 34 0.99 -12.83 3.88
C THR A 34 2.10 -12.91 2.83
N PRO A 35 2.86 -14.02 2.74
CA PRO A 35 3.89 -14.19 1.71
C PRO A 35 3.38 -14.00 0.28
N GLU A 36 2.13 -14.41 0.01
CA GLU A 36 1.49 -14.28 -1.30
C GLU A 36 1.23 -12.80 -1.62
N VAL A 37 0.65 -12.04 -0.68
CA VAL A 37 0.39 -10.61 -0.88
C VAL A 37 1.69 -9.82 -1.00
N ALA A 38 2.71 -10.18 -0.22
CA ALA A 38 4.03 -9.56 -0.32
C ALA A 38 4.67 -9.80 -1.69
N ARG A 39 4.63 -11.04 -2.19
CA ARG A 39 5.14 -11.39 -3.52
C ARG A 39 4.40 -10.62 -4.62
N GLU A 40 3.07 -10.58 -4.57
CA GLU A 40 2.26 -9.83 -5.52
C GLU A 40 2.59 -8.34 -5.49
N LEU A 41 2.80 -7.76 -4.30
CA LEU A 41 3.14 -6.35 -4.14
C LEU A 41 4.52 -6.03 -4.75
N CYS A 42 5.53 -6.88 -4.52
CA CYS A 42 6.85 -6.75 -5.12
C CYS A 42 6.80 -6.86 -6.64
N LEU A 43 6.05 -7.82 -7.19
CA LEU A 43 5.90 -7.98 -8.64
C LEU A 43 5.22 -6.76 -9.26
N ALA A 44 4.14 -6.25 -8.64
CA ALA A 44 3.46 -5.05 -9.11
C ALA A 44 4.39 -3.83 -9.11
N ALA A 45 5.13 -3.61 -8.01
CA ALA A 45 6.09 -2.51 -7.89
C ALA A 45 7.20 -2.59 -8.96
N GLY A 46 7.75 -3.79 -9.19
CA GLY A 46 8.72 -4.08 -10.24
C GLY A 46 8.19 -3.80 -11.65
N GLU A 47 6.97 -4.25 -11.94
CA GLU A 47 6.33 -4.09 -13.25
C GLU A 47 6.08 -2.61 -13.58
N ILE A 48 5.60 -1.81 -12.62
CA ILE A 48 5.30 -0.40 -12.83
C ILE A 48 6.50 0.53 -12.60
N ARG A 49 7.62 -0.02 -12.10
CA ARG A 49 8.85 0.70 -11.70
C ARG A 49 8.59 1.86 -10.74
N ARG A 50 7.70 1.65 -9.77
CA ARG A 50 7.35 2.63 -8.73
C ARG A 50 7.23 1.94 -7.38
N GLN A 51 7.63 2.63 -6.32
CA GLN A 51 7.33 2.19 -4.97
C GLN A 51 5.82 2.06 -4.82
N THR A 52 5.37 0.92 -4.30
CA THR A 52 3.94 0.61 -4.15
C THR A 52 3.68 0.20 -2.71
N GLY A 53 2.61 0.70 -2.13
CA GLY A 53 2.24 0.48 -0.74
C GLY A 53 0.79 0.04 -0.55
N LEU A 54 0.53 -0.62 0.57
CA LEU A 54 -0.79 -1.04 1.03
C LEU A 54 -1.05 -0.42 2.40
N LEU A 55 -2.23 0.17 2.57
CA LEU A 55 -2.76 0.50 3.89
C LEU A 55 -3.76 -0.57 4.29
N ILE A 56 -3.50 -1.23 5.42
CA ILE A 56 -4.25 -2.37 5.92
C ILE A 56 -4.82 -2.03 7.29
N ASP A 57 -6.13 -2.17 7.48
CA ASP A 57 -6.74 -1.93 8.79
C ASP A 57 -6.56 -3.10 9.78
N ARG A 58 -6.97 -2.87 11.04
CA ARG A 58 -6.96 -3.88 12.11
C ARG A 58 -7.74 -5.17 11.82
N ARG A 59 -8.68 -5.14 10.87
CA ARG A 59 -9.46 -6.31 10.43
C ARG A 59 -8.82 -6.99 9.22
N GLY A 60 -7.62 -6.57 8.81
CA GLY A 60 -6.93 -7.16 7.68
C GLY A 60 -7.44 -6.71 6.32
N ARG A 61 -8.21 -5.63 6.27
CA ARG A 61 -8.77 -5.10 5.03
C ARG A 61 -7.78 -4.12 4.42
N ILE A 62 -7.42 -4.32 3.16
CA ILE A 62 -6.69 -3.32 2.39
C ILE A 62 -7.66 -2.18 2.03
N ILE A 63 -7.39 -1.00 2.57
CA ILE A 63 -8.23 0.19 2.45
C ILE A 63 -7.72 1.15 1.37
N SER A 64 -6.41 1.13 1.09
CA SER A 64 -5.78 1.90 0.04
C SER A 64 -4.61 1.14 -0.57
N VAL A 65 -4.43 1.31 -1.88
CA VAL A 65 -3.25 0.91 -2.63
C VAL A 65 -2.59 2.19 -3.09
N ILE A 66 -1.36 2.42 -2.64
CA ILE A 66 -0.59 3.64 -2.88
C ILE A 66 0.40 3.36 -4.00
N VAL A 67 0.37 4.17 -5.04
CA VAL A 67 1.34 4.19 -6.14
C VAL A 67 2.21 5.43 -5.98
N GLY A 68 3.47 5.22 -5.62
CA GLY A 68 4.45 6.27 -5.47
C GLY A 68 5.16 6.62 -6.77
N ASP A 69 6.36 7.17 -6.61
CA ASP A 69 7.37 7.28 -7.66
C ASP A 69 8.52 6.28 -7.36
N ASN A 70 9.67 6.45 -8.02
CA ASN A 70 10.83 5.58 -7.77
C ASN A 70 11.54 5.85 -6.43
N LYS A 71 11.23 6.94 -5.72
CA LYS A 71 11.91 7.39 -4.50
C LYS A 71 11.03 7.33 -3.25
N ARG A 72 9.72 7.50 -3.39
CA ARG A 72 8.80 7.61 -2.25
C ARG A 72 7.37 7.24 -2.59
N ILE A 73 6.63 6.90 -1.53
CA ILE A 73 5.17 6.92 -1.51
C ILE A 73 4.66 8.15 -0.75
N VAL A 74 3.45 8.60 -1.08
CA VAL A 74 2.72 9.59 -0.27
C VAL A 74 1.55 8.88 0.37
N ILE A 75 1.48 8.91 1.70
CA ILE A 75 0.35 8.35 2.44
C ILE A 75 -0.85 9.31 2.26
N PRO A 76 -2.04 8.81 1.87
CA PRO A 76 -3.22 9.65 1.72
C PRO A 76 -3.64 10.29 3.05
N ASP A 77 -4.50 11.31 2.99
CA ASP A 77 -5.15 11.83 4.19
C ASP A 77 -5.94 10.71 4.89
N LEU A 78 -5.71 10.56 6.19
CA LEU A 78 -6.29 9.54 7.06
C LEU A 78 -7.28 10.14 8.05
N SER A 79 -7.81 11.33 7.80
CA SER A 79 -8.78 12.01 8.66
C SER A 79 -10.05 11.18 8.95
N ASP A 80 -10.45 10.29 8.03
CA ASP A 80 -11.55 9.33 8.24
C ASP A 80 -11.21 8.23 9.26
N TYR A 81 -9.91 8.02 9.54
CA TYR A 81 -9.37 7.02 10.48
C TYR A 81 -8.97 7.64 11.82
N ARG A 82 -9.71 8.69 12.25
CA ARG A 82 -9.54 9.33 13.55
C ARG A 82 -9.54 8.31 14.67
N THR A 83 -8.50 8.37 15.49
CA THR A 83 -8.46 7.75 16.82
C THR A 83 -8.22 8.88 17.82
N ALA A 84 -8.62 8.69 19.09
CA ALA A 84 -8.35 9.66 20.15
C ALA A 84 -6.86 10.10 20.12
N GLU A 85 -6.58 11.35 20.48
CA GLU A 85 -5.31 12.08 20.27
C GLU A 85 -4.02 11.34 20.66
N GLN A 86 -4.10 10.26 21.44
CA GLN A 86 -2.96 9.51 21.97
C GLN A 86 -2.90 8.05 21.51
N ARG A 87 -3.69 7.66 20.51
CA ARG A 87 -3.78 6.26 20.05
C ARG A 87 -3.32 6.11 18.61
N LEU A 88 -2.66 4.98 18.34
CA LEU A 88 -2.39 4.55 16.97
C LEU A 88 -3.70 4.40 16.19
N ILE A 89 -3.69 4.83 14.93
CA ILE A 89 -4.87 4.87 14.05
C ILE A 89 -5.37 3.50 13.57
N GLY A 90 -4.78 2.41 14.05
CA GLY A 90 -5.18 1.04 13.70
C GLY A 90 -4.92 0.65 12.24
N LEU A 91 -3.96 1.32 11.59
CA LEU A 91 -3.52 1.05 10.22
C LEU A 91 -2.08 0.56 10.18
N ARG A 92 -1.82 -0.38 9.29
CA ARG A 92 -0.50 -0.89 8.94
C ARG A 92 -0.17 -0.42 7.53
N CYS A 93 0.98 0.22 7.36
CA CYS A 93 1.51 0.60 6.06
C CYS A 93 2.62 -0.38 5.69
N VAL A 94 2.45 -1.11 4.59
CA VAL A 94 3.46 -2.01 4.02
C VAL A 94 3.77 -1.52 2.63
N HIS A 95 5.04 -1.27 2.31
CA HIS A 95 5.42 -0.80 0.98
C HIS A 95 6.77 -1.36 0.54
N VAL A 96 6.97 -1.34 -0.78
CA VAL A 96 8.18 -1.82 -1.43
C VAL A 96 9.10 -0.64 -1.71
N HIS A 97 10.35 -0.73 -1.25
CA HIS A 97 11.45 0.08 -1.73
C HIS A 97 12.06 -0.57 -2.96
N MET A 98 12.28 0.21 -4.00
CA MET A 98 12.79 -0.28 -5.30
C MET A 98 14.31 -0.38 -5.35
N ASN A 99 15.00 0.33 -4.46
CA ASN A 99 16.45 0.34 -4.33
C ASN A 99 16.84 -0.13 -2.92
N ASN A 100 18.13 -0.40 -2.69
CA ASN A 100 18.68 -0.67 -1.35
C ASN A 100 18.79 0.64 -0.53
N GLU A 101 17.68 1.36 -0.43
CA GLU A 101 17.54 2.58 0.35
C GLU A 101 17.37 2.21 1.82
N ALA A 102 18.02 2.97 2.70
CA ALA A 102 17.76 2.87 4.13
C ALA A 102 16.30 3.21 4.42
N LEU A 103 15.78 2.71 5.54
CA LEU A 103 14.47 3.13 6.05
C LEU A 103 14.43 4.66 6.13
N SER A 104 13.41 5.25 5.52
CA SER A 104 13.22 6.70 5.54
C SER A 104 13.16 7.19 6.98
N LYS A 105 14.20 7.92 7.41
CA LYS A 105 14.20 8.63 8.70
C LYS A 105 13.26 9.82 8.55
N ARG A 106 12.22 9.88 9.37
CA ARG A 106 11.32 11.02 9.48
C ARG A 106 11.94 12.10 10.36
#